data_AF-A0A7R9W8E0-F1
#
_entry.id   AF-A0A7R9W8E0-F1
#
_cell.length_a   1.000
_cell.length_b   1.000
_cell.length_c   1.000
_cell.angle_alpha   90.00
_cell.angle_beta   90.00
_cell.angle_gamma   90.00
#
_symmetry.space_group_name_H-M   'P 1'
#
loop_
_entity.id
_entity.type
_entity.pdbx_description
1 polymer ?
#
loop_
_entity_poly.entity_id
_entity_poly.type
_entity_poly.pdbx_seq_one_letter_code
_entity_poly.pdbx_strand_id
1 'polypeptide(L)'
;MSAAAARRRKQLAKKAAARAESGGAEEEDPVTLRLNALLADTANSDESTAYEALQLAQSQVRRGVKTGKYAEATDLAYTVGLSLLEKHGRVSVASQLLAELVRVLNETHTDCNDEWIQRMSGLDSAYRDALERDGQMATDERDRLGRLHLKFLRSALKWSEVLGTVRLGDCALHELLGRHCWRMSSRAPAAEGEEGGASTDE
;
A
#
# COMPACT_ATOMS: atom_id res chain seq x y z
N MET A 1 32.42 -34.25 -13.58
CA MET A 1 31.30 -33.63 -12.84
C MET A 1 31.86 -32.63 -11.83
N SER A 2 31.44 -31.36 -11.86
CA SER A 2 32.03 -30.28 -11.04
C SER A 2 31.52 -30.31 -9.58
N ALA A 3 32.41 -30.04 -8.62
CA ALA A 3 32.13 -30.00 -7.18
C ALA A 3 31.00 -29.02 -6.81
N ALA A 4 30.80 -27.97 -7.61
CA ALA A 4 29.71 -27.01 -7.43
C ALA A 4 28.32 -27.63 -7.66
N ALA A 5 28.19 -28.55 -8.63
CA ALA A 5 26.94 -29.25 -8.91
C ALA A 5 26.58 -30.25 -7.80
N ALA A 6 27.59 -30.90 -7.21
CA ALA A 6 27.41 -31.79 -6.07
C ALA A 6 26.96 -31.03 -4.81
N ARG A 7 27.51 -29.84 -4.56
CA ARG A 7 27.10 -28.98 -3.44
C ARG A 7 25.66 -28.47 -3.59
N ARG A 8 25.25 -28.06 -4.80
CA ARG A 8 23.86 -27.65 -5.07
C ARG A 8 22.87 -28.80 -4.89
N ARG A 9 23.21 -30.01 -5.36
CA ARG A 9 22.38 -31.20 -5.13
C ARG A 9 22.26 -31.54 -3.64
N LYS A 10 23.36 -31.43 -2.88
CA LYS A 10 23.37 -31.67 -1.43
C LYS A 10 22.54 -30.63 -0.66
N GLN A 11 22.57 -29.36 -1.06
CA GLN A 11 21.74 -28.31 -0.48
C GLN A 11 20.25 -28.50 -0.80
N LEU A 12 19.91 -28.85 -2.04
CA LEU A 12 18.53 -29.12 -2.45
C LEU A 12 17.96 -30.35 -1.74
N ALA A 13 18.76 -31.41 -1.58
CA ALA A 13 18.36 -32.60 -0.84
C ALA A 13 18.17 -32.31 0.66
N LYS A 14 19.04 -31.49 1.27
CA LYS A 14 18.89 -31.06 2.68
C LYS A 14 17.64 -30.20 2.87
N LYS A 15 17.31 -29.34 1.90
CA LYS A 15 16.09 -28.51 1.92
C LYS A 15 14.82 -29.34 1.70
N ALA A 16 14.89 -30.40 0.88
CA ALA A 16 13.79 -31.34 0.70
C ALA A 16 13.55 -32.22 1.93
N ALA A 17 14.62 -32.69 2.58
CA ALA A 17 14.54 -33.47 3.82
C ALA A 17 13.95 -32.64 4.98
N ALA A 18 14.40 -31.39 5.15
CA ALA A 18 13.85 -30.49 6.17
C ALA A 18 12.34 -30.23 5.97
N ARG A 19 11.86 -30.23 4.72
CA ARG A 19 10.44 -30.03 4.39
C ARG A 19 9.59 -31.29 4.59
N ALA A 20 10.22 -32.47 4.61
CA ALA A 20 9.56 -33.75 4.85
C ALA A 20 9.48 -34.07 6.36
N GLU A 21 10.47 -33.64 7.15
CA GLU A 21 10.51 -33.83 8.60
C GLU A 21 9.59 -32.87 9.36
N SER A 22 9.21 -31.72 8.78
CA SER A 22 8.37 -30.70 9.42
C SER A 22 6.86 -30.94 9.34
N GLY A 23 6.41 -32.12 8.89
CA GLY A 23 5.03 -32.60 9.08
C GLY A 23 3.92 -31.55 8.97
N GLY A 24 3.74 -30.92 7.81
CA GLY A 24 2.51 -30.23 7.44
C GLY A 24 2.01 -29.06 8.31
N ALA A 25 2.75 -28.63 9.33
CA ALA A 25 2.52 -27.34 9.97
C ALA A 25 3.20 -26.28 9.10
N GLU A 26 2.40 -25.36 8.55
CA GLU A 26 2.92 -24.14 7.94
C GLU A 26 3.66 -23.36 9.03
N GLU A 27 4.95 -23.63 9.19
CA GLU A 27 5.84 -22.76 9.94
C GLU A 27 5.80 -21.41 9.21
N GLU A 28 5.07 -20.45 9.77
CA GLU A 28 4.92 -19.12 9.17
C GLU A 28 6.32 -18.59 8.82
N ASP A 29 6.49 -18.18 7.57
CA ASP A 29 7.75 -17.68 7.05
C ASP A 29 8.30 -16.61 8.01
N PRO A 30 9.58 -16.67 8.44
CA PRO A 30 10.16 -15.69 9.35
C PRO A 30 9.98 -14.24 8.89
N VAL A 31 9.88 -14.01 7.57
CA VAL A 31 9.58 -12.69 7.01
C VAL A 31 8.15 -12.25 7.32
N THR A 32 7.18 -13.17 7.25
CA THR A 32 5.77 -12.93 7.60
C THR A 32 5.61 -12.68 9.09
N LEU A 33 6.29 -13.47 9.94
CA LEU A 33 6.32 -13.25 11.39
C LEU A 33 6.88 -11.87 11.75
N ARG A 34 8.00 -11.46 11.12
CA ARG A 34 8.58 -10.13 11.33
C ARG A 34 7.62 -9.03 10.89
N LEU A 35 7.00 -9.16 9.72
CA LEU A 35 6.02 -8.20 9.22
C LEU A 35 4.83 -8.07 10.19
N ASN A 36 4.26 -9.19 10.64
CA ASN A 36 3.15 -9.20 11.58
C ASN A 36 3.53 -8.54 12.91
N ALA A 37 4.75 -8.79 13.42
CA ALA A 37 5.26 -8.14 14.62
C ALA A 37 5.38 -6.62 14.45
N LEU A 38 5.91 -6.15 13.31
CA LEU A 38 6.03 -4.71 13.00
C LEU A 38 4.66 -4.03 12.91
N LEU A 39 3.64 -4.72 12.36
CA LEU A 39 2.29 -4.19 12.25
C LEU A 39 1.49 -4.25 13.56
N ALA A 40 1.86 -5.14 14.47
CA ALA A 40 1.27 -5.26 15.79
C ALA A 40 1.84 -4.24 16.79
N ASP A 41 3.12 -3.86 16.64
CA ASP A 41 3.75 -2.85 17.49
C ASP A 41 3.27 -1.44 17.11
N THR A 42 2.18 -1.01 17.75
CA THR A 42 1.66 0.36 17.63
C THR A 42 2.36 1.36 18.55
N ALA A 43 3.17 0.88 19.50
CA ALA A 43 3.88 1.72 20.46
C ALA A 43 5.15 2.35 19.83
N ASN A 44 5.81 1.61 18.94
CA ASN A 44 6.93 2.09 18.13
C ASN A 44 6.52 2.35 16.67
N SER A 45 5.43 3.10 16.46
CA SER A 45 4.94 3.45 15.11
C SER A 45 5.80 4.51 14.41
N ASP A 46 7.11 4.53 14.67
CA ASP A 46 8.04 5.47 14.05
C ASP A 46 8.13 5.23 12.54
N GLU A 47 8.61 6.25 11.82
CA GLU A 47 8.67 6.20 10.36
C GLU A 47 9.59 5.07 9.86
N SER A 48 10.66 4.76 10.63
CA SER A 48 11.58 3.67 10.33
C SER A 48 10.90 2.30 10.32
N THR A 49 10.11 1.98 11.36
CA THR A 49 9.36 0.74 11.49
C THR A 49 8.34 0.58 10.36
N ALA A 50 7.65 1.66 10.01
CA ALA A 50 6.70 1.66 8.89
C ALA A 50 7.39 1.41 7.53
N TYR A 51 8.57 1.98 7.30
CA TYR A 51 9.34 1.68 6.11
C TYR A 51 9.85 0.24 6.08
N GLU A 52 10.31 -0.32 7.20
CA GLU A 52 10.70 -1.73 7.27
C GLU A 52 9.51 -2.63 6.88
N ALA A 53 8.33 -2.39 7.46
CA ALA A 53 7.11 -3.11 7.14
C ALA A 53 6.75 -3.00 5.65
N LEU A 54 6.86 -1.80 5.06
CA LEU A 54 6.66 -1.58 3.62
C LEU A 54 7.60 -2.44 2.77
N GLN A 55 8.90 -2.44 3.08
CA GLN A 55 9.90 -3.18 2.29
C GLN A 55 9.67 -4.69 2.36
N LEU A 56 9.35 -5.21 3.55
CA LEU A 56 9.03 -6.62 3.74
C LEU A 56 7.75 -6.99 2.97
N ALA A 57 6.71 -6.17 3.05
CA ALA A 57 5.47 -6.39 2.31
C ALA A 57 5.70 -6.38 0.79
N GLN A 58 6.38 -5.38 0.24
CA GLN A 58 6.69 -5.34 -1.20
C GLN A 58 7.52 -6.55 -1.66
N SER A 59 8.46 -7.01 -0.84
CA SER A 59 9.24 -8.22 -1.13
C SER A 59 8.35 -9.46 -1.21
N GLN A 60 7.46 -9.65 -0.23
CA GLN A 60 6.54 -10.77 -0.18
C GLN A 60 5.50 -10.74 -1.30
N VAL A 61 4.92 -9.57 -1.59
CA VAL A 61 3.98 -9.37 -2.70
C VAL A 61 4.65 -9.75 -4.03
N ARG A 62 5.84 -9.21 -4.31
CA ARG A 62 6.60 -9.57 -5.53
C ARG A 62 6.94 -11.06 -5.60
N ARG A 63 7.24 -11.68 -4.45
CA ARG A 63 7.46 -13.14 -4.39
C ARG A 63 6.17 -13.90 -4.71
N GLY A 64 5.06 -13.51 -4.10
CA GLY A 64 3.75 -14.13 -4.30
C GLY A 64 3.32 -14.08 -5.77
N VAL A 65 3.48 -12.92 -6.41
CA VAL A 65 3.24 -12.76 -7.86
C VAL A 65 4.13 -13.71 -8.67
N LYS A 66 5.44 -13.76 -8.39
CA LYS A 66 6.36 -14.67 -9.10
C LYS A 66 6.04 -16.15 -8.91
N THR A 67 5.48 -16.54 -7.77
CA THR A 67 5.13 -17.94 -7.47
C THR A 67 3.69 -18.28 -7.83
N GLY A 68 2.94 -17.38 -8.46
CA GLY A 68 1.54 -17.61 -8.86
C GLY A 68 0.53 -17.54 -7.70
N LYS A 69 0.95 -17.08 -6.52
CA LYS A 69 0.11 -16.89 -5.34
C LYS A 69 -0.53 -15.49 -5.40
N TYR A 70 -1.37 -15.26 -6.41
CA TYR A 70 -1.91 -13.94 -6.73
C TYR A 70 -2.84 -13.38 -5.65
N ALA A 71 -3.81 -14.18 -5.21
CA ALA A 71 -4.74 -13.78 -4.15
C ALA A 71 -4.01 -13.42 -2.84
N GLU A 72 -3.07 -14.26 -2.41
CA GLU A 72 -2.24 -13.97 -1.23
C GLU A 72 -1.44 -12.66 -1.39
N ALA A 73 -0.91 -12.39 -2.58
CA ALA A 73 -0.13 -11.18 -2.84
C ALA A 73 -1.00 -9.91 -2.83
N THR A 74 -2.18 -9.95 -3.43
CA THR A 74 -3.10 -8.81 -3.45
C THR A 74 -3.70 -8.57 -2.06
N ASP A 75 -4.10 -9.64 -1.36
CA ASP A 75 -4.60 -9.58 0.03
C ASP A 75 -3.55 -9.02 0.99
N LEU A 76 -2.29 -9.42 0.85
CA LEU A 76 -1.19 -8.90 1.66
C LEU A 76 -0.98 -7.40 1.41
N ALA A 77 -0.93 -6.98 0.14
CA ALA A 77 -0.76 -5.57 -0.20
C ALA A 77 -1.91 -4.71 0.37
N TYR A 78 -3.14 -5.21 0.30
CA TYR A 78 -4.31 -4.56 0.91
C TYR A 78 -4.20 -4.49 2.44
N THR A 79 -3.99 -5.63 3.10
CA THR A 79 -4.01 -5.74 4.57
C THR A 79 -2.92 -4.90 5.23
N VAL A 80 -1.71 -4.92 4.66
CA VAL A 80 -0.60 -4.10 5.14
C VAL A 80 -0.86 -2.62 4.86
N GLY A 81 -1.38 -2.28 3.68
CA GLY A 81 -1.74 -0.89 3.34
C GLY A 81 -2.76 -0.31 4.31
N LEU A 82 -3.81 -1.08 4.62
CA LEU A 82 -4.82 -0.69 5.60
C LEU A 82 -4.22 -0.57 7.01
N SER A 83 -3.39 -1.52 7.42
CA SER A 83 -2.73 -1.47 8.75
C SER A 83 -1.83 -0.25 8.92
N LEU A 84 -1.07 0.13 7.89
CA LEU A 84 -0.23 1.32 7.91
C LEU A 84 -1.03 2.63 8.02
N LEU A 85 -2.24 2.66 7.45
CA LEU A 85 -3.15 3.79 7.57
C LEU A 85 -3.84 3.83 8.94
N GLU A 86 -4.47 2.72 9.33
CA GLU A 86 -5.33 2.69 10.51
C GLU A 86 -4.54 2.68 11.82
N LYS A 87 -3.49 1.85 11.90
CA LYS A 87 -2.76 1.61 13.14
C LYS A 87 -1.59 2.56 13.31
N HIS A 88 -0.85 2.82 12.22
CA HIS A 88 0.38 3.62 12.29
C HIS A 88 0.17 5.08 11.85
N GLY A 89 -0.91 5.39 11.14
CA GLY A 89 -1.16 6.74 10.61
C GLY A 89 -0.14 7.20 9.57
N ARG A 90 0.64 6.29 8.98
CA ARG A 90 1.76 6.61 8.09
C ARG A 90 1.30 6.71 6.64
N VAL A 91 0.61 7.79 6.34
CA VAL A 91 -0.02 8.05 5.02
C VAL A 91 0.98 8.04 3.86
N SER A 92 2.16 8.65 4.03
CA SER A 92 3.21 8.69 3.00
C SER A 92 3.70 7.28 2.62
N VAL A 93 3.97 6.44 3.64
CA VAL A 93 4.44 5.06 3.46
C VAL A 93 3.35 4.19 2.85
N ALA A 94 2.12 4.28 3.39
CA ALA A 94 0.97 3.56 2.86
C ALA A 94 0.70 3.90 1.39
N SER A 95 0.82 5.18 0.99
CA SER A 95 0.62 5.63 -0.40
C SER A 95 1.49 4.87 -1.40
N GLN A 96 2.72 4.51 -1.02
CA GLN A 96 3.62 3.73 -1.87
C GLN A 96 3.11 2.29 -2.08
N LEU A 97 2.59 1.68 -1.01
CA LEU A 97 2.01 0.34 -1.09
C LEU A 97 0.68 0.33 -1.85
N LEU A 98 -0.15 1.37 -1.70
CA LEU A 98 -1.40 1.51 -2.46
C LEU A 98 -1.17 1.61 -3.96
N ALA A 99 -0.14 2.35 -4.38
CA ALA A 99 0.24 2.40 -5.78
C ALA A 99 0.69 1.02 -6.29
N GLU A 100 1.42 0.26 -5.47
CA GLU A 100 1.84 -1.10 -5.80
C GLU A 100 0.67 -2.09 -5.82
N LEU A 101 -0.30 -1.97 -4.90
CA LEU A 101 -1.51 -2.79 -4.86
C LEU A 101 -2.25 -2.74 -6.22
N VAL A 102 -2.51 -1.54 -6.73
CA VAL A 102 -3.19 -1.39 -8.04
C VAL A 102 -2.36 -1.97 -9.17
N ARG A 103 -1.03 -1.83 -9.13
CA ARG A 103 -0.15 -2.46 -10.13
C ARG A 103 -0.27 -3.97 -10.09
N VAL A 104 -0.24 -4.56 -8.89
CA VAL A 104 -0.33 -6.01 -8.69
C VAL A 104 -1.70 -6.54 -9.11
N LEU A 105 -2.79 -5.83 -8.81
CA LEU A 105 -4.13 -6.19 -9.29
C LEU A 105 -4.20 -6.26 -10.82
N ASN A 106 -3.55 -5.31 -11.52
CA ASN A 106 -3.44 -5.35 -12.99
C ASN A 106 -2.55 -6.50 -13.48
N GLU A 107 -1.36 -6.69 -12.90
CA GLU A 107 -0.40 -7.72 -13.32
C GLU A 107 -0.93 -9.14 -13.11
N THR A 108 -1.68 -9.34 -12.04
CA THR A 108 -2.27 -10.64 -11.69
C THR A 108 -3.62 -10.89 -12.33
N HIS A 109 -4.13 -9.94 -13.14
CA HIS A 109 -5.46 -9.99 -13.73
C HIS A 109 -6.56 -10.28 -12.69
N THR A 110 -6.48 -9.61 -11.53
CA THR A 110 -7.51 -9.74 -10.50
C THR A 110 -8.78 -9.01 -10.95
N ASP A 111 -9.88 -9.76 -11.05
CA ASP A 111 -11.18 -9.23 -11.44
C ASP A 111 -11.66 -8.15 -10.49
N CYS A 112 -12.23 -7.08 -11.04
CA CYS A 112 -12.88 -6.04 -10.29
C CYS A 112 -14.29 -6.49 -9.89
N ASN A 113 -14.40 -7.06 -8.69
CA ASN A 113 -15.65 -7.49 -8.08
C ASN A 113 -16.06 -6.57 -6.91
N ASP A 114 -17.28 -6.75 -6.41
CA ASP A 114 -17.85 -5.94 -5.32
C ASP A 114 -16.97 -5.95 -4.05
N GLU A 115 -16.32 -7.08 -3.75
CA GLU A 115 -15.42 -7.19 -2.61
C GLU A 115 -14.23 -6.23 -2.75
N TRP A 116 -13.57 -6.22 -3.90
CA TRP A 116 -12.45 -5.30 -4.13
C TRP A 116 -12.90 -3.84 -4.17
N ILE A 117 -14.09 -3.54 -4.68
CA ILE A 117 -14.66 -2.18 -4.60
C ILE A 117 -14.88 -1.74 -3.15
N GLN A 118 -15.39 -2.64 -2.30
CA GLN A 118 -15.52 -2.37 -0.86
C GLN A 118 -14.17 -2.16 -0.20
N ARG A 119 -13.17 -2.99 -0.54
CA ARG A 119 -11.79 -2.84 -0.05
C ARG A 119 -11.17 -1.50 -0.46
N MET A 120 -11.35 -1.06 -1.71
CA MET A 120 -10.89 0.25 -2.18
C MET A 120 -11.58 1.40 -1.43
N SER A 121 -12.87 1.25 -1.14
CA SER A 121 -13.62 2.21 -0.33
C SER A 121 -13.12 2.28 1.12
N GLY A 122 -12.79 1.12 1.71
CA GLY A 122 -12.15 1.04 3.03
C GLY A 122 -10.79 1.73 3.07
N LEU A 123 -9.97 1.54 2.03
CA LEU A 123 -8.69 2.24 1.90
C LEU A 123 -8.87 3.75 1.75
N ASP A 124 -9.85 4.23 0.97
CA ASP A 124 -10.17 5.66 0.89
C ASP A 124 -10.53 6.22 2.27
N SER A 125 -11.44 5.57 2.99
CA SER A 125 -11.83 6.01 4.34
C SER A 125 -10.63 6.07 5.28
N ALA A 126 -9.87 4.98 5.38
CA ALA A 126 -8.71 4.91 6.25
C ALA A 126 -7.64 5.96 5.90
N TYR A 127 -7.44 6.24 4.61
CA TYR A 127 -6.50 7.25 4.14
C TYR A 127 -6.90 8.65 4.61
N ARG A 128 -8.19 8.97 4.50
CA ARG A 128 -8.74 10.24 4.94
C ARG A 128 -8.64 10.40 6.45
N ASP A 129 -9.04 9.37 7.18
CA ASP A 129 -9.00 9.40 8.64
C ASP A 129 -7.56 9.57 9.13
N ALA A 130 -6.59 8.94 8.47
CA ALA A 130 -5.17 9.10 8.80
C ALA A 130 -4.66 10.52 8.48
N LEU A 131 -5.07 11.13 7.37
CA LEU A 131 -4.75 12.54 7.06
C LEU A 131 -5.36 13.54 8.04
N GLU A 132 -6.58 13.27 8.51
CA GLU A 132 -7.31 14.15 9.42
C GLU A 132 -6.81 14.01 10.86
N ARG A 133 -6.40 12.79 11.27
CA ARG A 133 -5.78 12.53 12.58
C ARG A 133 -4.48 13.30 12.80
N ASP A 134 -3.69 13.48 11.75
CA ASP A 134 -2.48 14.30 11.84
C ASP A 134 -2.82 15.79 11.68
N GLY A 135 -3.24 16.39 12.79
CA GLY A 135 -3.58 17.81 12.89
C GLY A 135 -2.37 18.75 12.83
N GLN A 136 -1.15 18.23 12.94
CA GLN A 136 0.10 19.03 12.86
C GLN A 136 0.78 18.95 11.49
N MET A 137 0.22 18.15 10.57
CA MET A 137 0.72 18.04 9.21
C MET A 137 0.72 19.40 8.49
N ALA A 138 1.88 19.79 7.98
CA ALA A 138 2.01 20.98 7.14
C ALA A 138 1.09 20.91 5.92
N THR A 139 0.49 22.04 5.55
CA THR A 139 -0.45 22.15 4.41
C THR A 139 0.14 21.58 3.13
N ASP A 140 1.42 21.89 2.84
CA ASP A 140 2.12 21.41 1.64
C ASP A 140 2.26 19.89 1.59
N GLU A 141 2.57 19.26 2.74
CA GLU A 141 2.67 17.80 2.83
C GLU A 141 1.29 17.18 2.70
N ARG A 142 0.27 17.78 3.32
CA ARG A 142 -1.10 17.32 3.21
C ARG A 142 -1.61 17.36 1.77
N ASP A 143 -1.23 18.38 1.01
CA ASP A 143 -1.58 18.51 -0.41
C ASP A 143 -0.76 17.56 -1.29
N ARG A 144 0.52 17.35 -0.98
CA ARG A 144 1.35 16.32 -1.62
C ARG A 144 0.72 14.94 -1.44
N LEU A 145 0.32 14.57 -0.24
CA LEU A 145 -0.35 13.30 0.06
C LEU A 145 -1.72 13.22 -0.62
N GLY A 146 -2.50 14.31 -0.60
CA GLY A 146 -3.75 14.39 -1.37
C GLY A 146 -3.56 14.10 -2.86
N ARG A 147 -2.49 14.59 -3.48
CA ARG A 147 -2.13 14.28 -4.87
C ARG A 147 -1.71 12.83 -5.07
N LEU A 148 -1.06 12.19 -4.09
CA LEU A 148 -0.73 10.77 -4.14
C LEU A 148 -2.00 9.91 -4.10
N HIS A 149 -2.94 10.24 -3.20
CA HIS A 149 -4.24 9.57 -3.14
C HIS A 149 -5.03 9.72 -4.44
N LEU A 150 -5.02 10.92 -5.04
CA LEU A 150 -5.62 11.15 -6.34
C LEU A 150 -5.05 10.23 -7.44
N LYS A 151 -3.72 10.04 -7.44
CA LYS A 151 -3.06 9.12 -8.39
C LYS A 151 -3.48 7.67 -8.14
N PHE A 152 -3.61 7.27 -6.87
CA PHE A 152 -4.10 5.95 -6.49
C PHE A 152 -5.54 5.73 -7.00
N LEU A 153 -6.48 6.63 -6.70
CA LEU A 153 -7.87 6.53 -7.12
C LEU A 153 -8.03 6.49 -8.65
N ARG A 154 -7.28 7.32 -9.38
CA ARG A 154 -7.25 7.26 -10.85
C ARG A 154 -6.74 5.92 -11.38
N SER A 155 -5.73 5.36 -10.73
CA SER A 155 -5.19 4.05 -11.12
C SER A 155 -6.19 2.94 -10.82
N ALA A 156 -6.87 2.98 -9.67
CA ALA A 156 -7.90 2.04 -9.29
C ALA A 156 -9.10 2.11 -10.26
N LEU A 157 -9.51 3.32 -10.65
CA LEU A 157 -10.57 3.50 -11.65
C LEU A 157 -10.18 2.88 -13.00
N LYS A 158 -8.95 3.13 -13.48
CA LYS A 158 -8.45 2.51 -14.71
C LYS A 158 -8.39 0.98 -14.60
N TRP A 159 -7.98 0.45 -13.45
CA TRP A 159 -8.01 -0.99 -13.21
C TRP A 159 -9.45 -1.55 -13.33
N SER A 160 -10.43 -0.87 -12.73
CA SER A 160 -11.84 -1.29 -12.84
C SER A 160 -12.43 -1.16 -14.25
N GLU A 161 -11.92 -0.24 -15.06
CA GLU A 161 -12.28 -0.11 -16.48
C GLU A 161 -11.81 -1.33 -17.28
N VAL A 162 -10.60 -1.80 -16.99
CA VAL A 162 -9.95 -2.89 -17.74
C VAL A 162 -10.41 -4.27 -17.26
N LEU A 163 -10.57 -4.46 -15.95
CA LEU A 163 -10.84 -5.76 -15.33
C LEU A 163 -12.22 -5.83 -14.64
N GLY A 164 -13.08 -4.84 -14.87
CA GLY A 164 -14.46 -4.81 -14.37
C GLY A 164 -15.50 -5.01 -15.46
N THR A 165 -16.76 -4.94 -15.05
CA THR A 165 -17.92 -5.14 -15.93
C THR A 165 -18.38 -3.84 -16.61
N VAL A 166 -18.02 -2.69 -16.05
CA VAL A 166 -18.44 -1.36 -16.53
C VAL A 166 -17.34 -0.76 -17.42
N ARG A 167 -17.69 -0.50 -18.69
CA ARG A 167 -16.76 0.00 -19.72
C ARG A 167 -15.97 1.26 -19.35
N LEU A 168 -16.52 2.11 -18.48
CA LEU A 168 -15.89 3.37 -18.07
C LEU A 168 -15.35 3.33 -16.63
N GLY A 169 -15.20 2.13 -16.08
CA GLY A 169 -14.84 1.91 -14.68
C GLY A 169 -16.05 1.94 -13.75
N ASP A 170 -15.82 1.42 -12.55
CA ASP A 170 -16.87 1.23 -11.54
C ASP A 170 -17.43 2.57 -11.01
N CYS A 171 -18.75 2.62 -10.83
CA CYS A 171 -19.45 3.83 -10.39
C CYS A 171 -19.03 4.28 -8.98
N ALA A 172 -18.75 3.35 -8.06
CA ALA A 172 -18.32 3.70 -6.72
C ALA A 172 -16.92 4.33 -6.75
N LEU A 173 -16.01 3.84 -7.59
CA LEU A 173 -14.68 4.45 -7.75
C LEU A 173 -14.74 5.85 -8.36
N HIS A 174 -15.66 6.10 -9.30
CA HIS A 174 -15.94 7.45 -9.80
C HIS A 174 -16.41 8.37 -8.67
N GLU A 175 -17.29 7.87 -7.80
CA GLU A 175 -17.78 8.64 -6.67
C GLU A 175 -16.66 9.00 -5.69
N LEU A 176 -15.81 8.03 -5.32
CA LEU A 176 -14.65 8.26 -4.45
C LEU A 176 -13.71 9.32 -5.06
N LEU A 177 -13.40 9.19 -6.35
CA LEU A 177 -12.57 10.13 -7.08
C LEU A 177 -13.19 11.53 -7.08
N GLY A 178 -14.49 11.63 -7.36
CA GLY A 178 -15.23 12.90 -7.35
C GLY A 178 -15.22 13.57 -5.98
N ARG A 179 -15.53 12.82 -4.92
CA ARG A 179 -15.49 13.32 -3.53
C ARG A 179 -14.09 13.77 -3.13
N HIS A 180 -13.04 13.08 -3.58
CA HIS A 180 -11.66 13.48 -3.31
C HIS A 180 -11.27 14.76 -4.06
N CYS A 181 -11.57 14.85 -5.35
CA CYS A 181 -11.35 16.06 -6.15
C CYS A 181 -12.06 17.28 -5.56
N TRP A 182 -13.33 17.11 -5.17
CA TRP A 182 -14.10 18.17 -4.52
C TRP A 182 -13.42 18.69 -3.25
N ARG A 183 -13.00 17.78 -2.37
CA ARG A 183 -12.29 18.14 -1.12
C ARG A 183 -10.97 18.85 -1.37
N MET A 184 -10.19 18.39 -2.34
CA MET A 184 -8.95 19.06 -2.73
C MET A 184 -9.22 20.46 -3.27
N SER A 185 -10.27 20.66 -4.06
CA SER A 185 -10.63 21.98 -4.62
C SER A 185 -11.23 22.94 -3.58
N SER A 186 -11.89 22.40 -2.55
CA SER A 186 -12.56 23.20 -1.51
C SER A 186 -11.62 23.65 -0.39
N ARG A 187 -10.34 23.24 -0.42
CA ARG A 187 -9.34 23.74 0.51
C ARG A 187 -8.93 25.14 0.05
N ALA A 188 -9.14 26.12 0.91
CA ALA A 188 -8.66 27.48 0.66
C ALA A 188 -7.14 27.44 0.40
N PRO A 189 -6.64 28.21 -0.58
CA PRO A 189 -5.21 28.36 -0.74
C PRO A 189 -4.64 28.88 0.57
N ALA A 190 -3.49 28.34 1.00
CA ALA A 190 -2.73 28.95 2.08
C ALA A 190 -2.55 30.42 1.73
N ALA A 191 -2.98 31.33 2.60
CA ALA A 191 -2.82 32.76 2.39
C ALA A 191 -1.34 33.00 2.06
N GLU A 192 -1.06 33.33 0.79
CA GLU A 192 0.26 33.78 0.39
C GLU A 192 0.58 34.98 1.26
N GLY A 193 1.71 34.92 1.97
CA GLY A 193 2.08 35.95 2.92
C GLY A 193 2.05 37.32 2.27
N GLU A 194 1.22 38.21 2.82
CA GLU A 194 1.42 39.64 2.72
C GLU A 194 2.76 39.99 3.38
N GLU A 195 3.87 39.83 2.66
CA GLU A 195 5.08 40.64 2.87
C GLU A 195 5.06 41.80 1.87
N GLY A 196 3.99 42.59 1.93
CA GLY A 196 3.91 43.94 1.41
C GLY A 196 4.25 44.93 2.52
N GLY A 197 5.47 44.89 3.05
CA GLY A 197 5.97 45.80 4.07
C GLY A 197 6.99 46.76 3.48
N ALA A 198 6.53 47.73 2.70
CA ALA A 198 7.32 48.88 2.30
C ALA A 198 7.64 49.75 3.54
N SER A 199 8.93 49.97 3.83
CA SER A 199 9.39 51.23 4.44
C SER A 199 10.83 51.51 4.04
N THR A 200 10.99 52.10 2.86
CA THR A 200 12.06 53.06 2.60
C THR A 200 11.72 54.38 3.28
N ASP A 201 12.75 55.04 3.81
CA ASP A 201 12.85 56.45 4.19
C ASP A 201 12.20 56.89 5.52
N GLU A 202 13.04 57.09 6.55
CA GLU A 202 13.41 58.41 7.10
C GLU A 202 14.77 58.36 7.80
#